data_AF-A0A969HDS1-F1
#
_entry.id   AF-A0A969HDS1-F1
#
_cell.length_a   1.000
_cell.length_b   1.000
_cell.length_c   1.000
_cell.angle_alpha   90.00
_cell.angle_beta   90.00
_cell.angle_gamma   90.00
#
_symmetry.space_group_name_H-M   'P 1'
#
loop_
_entity.id
_entity.type
_entity.pdbx_description
1 polymer ?
#
loop_
_entity_poly.entity_id
_entity_poly.type
_entity_poly.pdbx_seq_one_letter_code
_entity_poly.pdbx_strand_id
1 'polypeptide(L)'
;MVIERDLVYWCALELAIEPDVLLQFLAPTGPGQIIHLLELEQTETQLDFETQRQVWGQWAGREVEYFQACARLVEPLTWVDVTAICGPELGLWAKLTGQAHQRLLSDTLPERLRLGSFQIVQIQADFNLIHSYINTDLLKIPPPVWEILPYFDGRPTLEAIESAAAKGVRINPSLVRTLVDFQILVPA
;
A
#
# COMPACT_ATOMS: atom_id res chain seq x y z
N MET A 1 -9.47 -0.58 -0.36
CA MET A 1 -8.81 0.29 -1.36
C MET A 1 -9.89 1.13 -2.04
N VAL A 2 -9.74 2.47 -2.11
CA VAL A 2 -10.84 3.41 -2.46
C VAL A 2 -11.33 3.22 -3.91
N ILE A 3 -10.41 3.12 -4.88
CA ILE A 3 -10.75 2.99 -6.31
C ILE A 3 -11.62 1.76 -6.58
N GLU A 4 -11.19 0.58 -6.13
CA GLU A 4 -11.93 -0.67 -6.35
C GLU A 4 -13.33 -0.61 -5.76
N ARG A 5 -13.44 -0.17 -4.50
CA ARG A 5 -14.73 -0.05 -3.81
C ARG A 5 -15.68 0.87 -4.58
N ASP A 6 -15.22 2.05 -4.94
CA ASP A 6 -16.08 3.07 -5.53
C ASP A 6 -16.47 2.72 -6.98
N LEU A 7 -15.56 2.11 -7.76
CA LEU A 7 -15.88 1.58 -9.09
C LEU A 7 -16.85 0.39 -9.04
N VAL A 8 -16.77 -0.46 -8.01
CA VAL A 8 -17.74 -1.53 -7.79
C VAL A 8 -19.13 -0.95 -7.56
N TYR A 9 -19.26 0.09 -6.72
CA TYR A 9 -20.54 0.75 -6.49
C TYR A 9 -21.06 1.45 -7.74
N TRP A 10 -20.18 2.11 -8.50
CA TRP A 10 -20.56 2.73 -9.75
C TRP A 10 -21.06 1.71 -10.78
N CYS A 11 -20.36 0.58 -10.98
CA CYS A 11 -20.81 -0.48 -11.89
C CYS A 11 -22.17 -1.06 -11.47
N ALA A 12 -22.38 -1.26 -10.15
CA ALA A 12 -23.63 -1.75 -9.63
C ALA A 12 -24.80 -0.78 -9.91
N LEU A 13 -24.56 0.53 -9.84
CA LEU A 13 -25.53 1.56 -10.20
C LEU A 13 -25.81 1.60 -11.71
N GLU A 14 -24.79 1.58 -12.55
CA GLU A 14 -24.93 1.62 -14.02
C GLU A 14 -25.64 0.37 -14.58
N LEU A 15 -25.41 -0.79 -13.97
CA LEU A 15 -26.07 -2.05 -14.34
C LEU A 15 -27.44 -2.23 -13.67
N ALA A 16 -27.94 -1.17 -13.01
CA ALA A 16 -29.24 -1.13 -12.36
C ALA A 16 -29.49 -2.33 -11.43
N ILE A 17 -28.50 -2.66 -10.59
CA ILE A 17 -28.72 -3.60 -9.50
C ILE A 17 -29.85 -3.07 -8.62
N GLU A 18 -30.73 -3.98 -8.19
CA GLU A 18 -31.90 -3.65 -7.39
C GLU A 18 -31.50 -2.92 -6.08
N PRO A 19 -32.24 -1.87 -5.67
CA PRO A 19 -31.89 -1.07 -4.49
C PRO A 19 -31.71 -1.89 -3.20
N ASP A 20 -32.47 -2.97 -3.04
CA ASP A 20 -32.39 -3.86 -1.88
C ASP A 20 -31.07 -4.65 -1.82
N VAL A 21 -30.50 -4.97 -2.98
CA VAL A 21 -29.16 -5.56 -3.11
C VAL A 21 -28.09 -4.50 -2.84
N LEU A 22 -28.29 -3.26 -3.31
CA LEU A 22 -27.35 -2.15 -3.08
C LEU A 22 -27.18 -1.83 -1.59
N LEU A 23 -28.25 -1.95 -0.80
CA LEU A 23 -28.19 -1.76 0.65
C LEU A 23 -27.27 -2.77 1.35
N GLN A 24 -27.08 -3.96 0.79
CA GLN A 24 -26.16 -4.97 1.34
C GLN A 24 -24.69 -4.55 1.16
N PHE A 25 -24.36 -3.80 0.10
CA PHE A 25 -23.03 -3.22 -0.09
C PHE A 25 -22.72 -2.05 0.86
N LEU A 26 -23.76 -1.35 1.33
CA LEU A 26 -23.65 -0.19 2.23
C LEU A 26 -23.71 -0.56 3.71
N ALA A 27 -24.16 -1.77 4.04
CA ALA A 27 -24.22 -2.24 5.42
C ALA A 27 -22.80 -2.27 6.01
N PRO A 28 -22.58 -1.69 7.21
CA PRO A 28 -21.28 -1.73 7.85
C PRO A 28 -20.91 -3.19 8.11
N THR A 29 -19.91 -3.66 7.39
CA THR A 29 -19.29 -4.95 7.63
C THR A 29 -18.60 -4.89 8.99
N GLY A 30 -19.25 -5.47 10.00
CA GLY A 30 -18.60 -5.70 11.29
C GLY A 30 -17.31 -6.52 11.09
N PRO A 31 -16.35 -6.46 12.03
CA PRO A 31 -15.18 -7.33 11.97
C PRO A 31 -15.64 -8.80 11.91
N GLY A 32 -15.45 -9.43 10.74
CA GLY A 32 -15.89 -10.80 10.46
C GLY A 32 -16.99 -10.96 9.38
N GLN A 33 -17.53 -9.87 8.83
CA GLN A 33 -18.44 -9.93 7.68
C GLN A 33 -17.80 -9.29 6.45
N ILE A 34 -16.64 -9.76 6.02
CA ILE A 34 -16.36 -9.63 4.59
C ILE A 34 -17.37 -10.57 3.94
N ILE A 35 -18.35 -10.04 3.21
CA ILE A 35 -19.06 -10.88 2.24
C ILE A 35 -17.94 -11.44 1.37
N HIS A 36 -17.62 -12.71 1.58
CA HIS A 36 -16.65 -13.49 0.82
C HIS A 36 -17.16 -13.61 -0.63
N LEU A 37 -17.09 -12.51 -1.37
CA LEU A 37 -17.25 -12.50 -2.82
C LEU A 37 -15.94 -12.89 -3.52
N LEU A 38 -14.83 -12.94 -2.77
CA LEU A 38 -13.48 -13.19 -3.30
C LEU A 38 -12.77 -14.42 -2.71
N GLU A 39 -13.30 -15.07 -1.67
CA GLU A 39 -12.82 -16.42 -1.28
C GLU A 39 -13.61 -17.50 -2.02
N LEU A 40 -13.35 -17.59 -3.33
CA LEU A 40 -13.64 -18.78 -4.12
C LEU A 40 -12.41 -19.72 -4.16
N GLU A 41 -11.67 -19.80 -3.05
CA GLU A 41 -10.75 -20.92 -2.84
C GLU A 41 -11.53 -22.08 -2.21
N GLN A 42 -12.05 -22.93 -3.09
CA GLN A 42 -12.23 -24.37 -2.87
C GLN A 42 -12.90 -24.83 -1.57
N THR A 43 -13.92 -24.11 -1.12
CA THR A 43 -14.92 -24.71 -0.23
C THR A 43 -16.24 -24.63 -0.97
N GLU A 44 -16.76 -25.78 -1.44
CA GLU A 44 -18.12 -25.94 -1.93
C GLU A 44 -19.10 -25.68 -0.78
N THR A 45 -19.15 -24.43 -0.30
CA THR A 45 -20.29 -23.97 0.48
C THR A 45 -21.33 -23.69 -0.57
N GLN A 46 -22.19 -24.69 -0.79
CA GLN A 46 -23.40 -24.59 -1.59
C GLN A 46 -24.26 -23.51 -0.92
N LEU A 47 -23.98 -22.24 -1.21
CA LEU A 47 -24.87 -21.14 -0.89
C LEU A 47 -26.21 -21.54 -1.47
N ASP A 48 -27.21 -21.59 -0.61
CA ASP A 48 -28.56 -21.96 -1.01
C ASP A 48 -28.99 -21.11 -2.22
N PHE A 49 -29.60 -21.75 -3.21
CA PHE A 49 -29.97 -21.11 -4.46
C PHE A 49 -30.88 -19.89 -4.22
N GLU A 50 -31.71 -19.95 -3.19
CA GLU A 50 -32.53 -18.81 -2.77
C GLU A 50 -31.69 -17.64 -2.23
N THR A 51 -30.63 -17.93 -1.48
CA THR A 51 -29.71 -16.91 -0.95
C THR A 51 -28.87 -16.28 -2.07
N GLN A 52 -28.37 -17.08 -3.02
CA GLN A 52 -27.68 -16.55 -4.20
C GLN A 52 -28.59 -15.65 -5.03
N ARG A 53 -29.84 -16.05 -5.22
CA ARG A 53 -30.83 -15.26 -5.96
C ARG A 53 -31.19 -13.95 -5.27
N GLN A 54 -31.22 -13.92 -3.93
CA GLN A 54 -31.43 -12.69 -3.16
C GLN A 54 -30.26 -11.72 -3.25
N VAL A 55 -29.03 -12.21 -3.37
CA VAL A 55 -27.82 -11.36 -3.49
C VAL A 55 -27.63 -10.86 -4.92
N TRP A 56 -27.87 -11.69 -5.93
CA TRP A 56 -27.62 -11.33 -7.32
C TRP A 56 -28.84 -10.76 -8.06
N GLY A 57 -30.05 -10.93 -7.52
CA GLY A 57 -31.30 -10.47 -8.13
C GLY A 57 -31.45 -10.98 -9.56
N GLN A 58 -31.61 -10.04 -10.51
CA GLN A 58 -31.70 -10.34 -11.94
C GLN A 58 -30.44 -10.96 -12.57
N TRP A 59 -29.29 -10.89 -11.90
CA TRP A 59 -28.01 -11.44 -12.38
C TRP A 59 -27.73 -12.85 -11.85
N ALA A 60 -28.63 -13.44 -11.05
CA ALA A 60 -28.48 -14.79 -10.54
C ALA A 60 -28.40 -15.82 -11.68
N GLY A 61 -27.35 -16.64 -11.68
CA GLY A 61 -27.02 -17.57 -12.78
C GLY A 61 -26.41 -16.91 -14.01
N ARG A 62 -26.14 -15.60 -13.98
CA ARG A 62 -25.50 -14.79 -15.03
C ARG A 62 -24.33 -13.96 -14.46
N GLU A 63 -23.68 -14.44 -13.41
CA GLU A 63 -22.64 -13.73 -12.67
C GLU A 63 -21.44 -13.41 -13.56
N VAL A 64 -21.06 -14.34 -14.43
CA VAL A 64 -19.99 -14.13 -15.42
C VAL A 64 -20.34 -12.98 -16.38
N GLU A 65 -21.59 -12.90 -16.83
CA GLU A 65 -22.05 -11.82 -17.72
C GLU A 65 -22.05 -10.47 -17.01
N TYR A 66 -22.39 -10.45 -15.72
CA TYR A 66 -22.30 -9.26 -14.87
C TYR A 66 -20.86 -8.75 -14.80
N PHE A 67 -19.89 -9.60 -14.45
CA PHE A 67 -18.48 -9.18 -14.37
C PHE A 67 -17.93 -8.73 -15.73
N GLN A 68 -18.33 -9.39 -16.83
CA GLN A 68 -17.98 -8.92 -18.18
C GLN A 68 -18.62 -7.56 -18.49
N ALA A 69 -19.83 -7.29 -18.00
CA ALA A 69 -20.47 -5.98 -18.16
C ALA A 69 -19.74 -4.90 -17.36
N CYS A 70 -19.34 -5.19 -16.11
CA CYS A 70 -18.49 -4.29 -15.32
C CYS A 70 -17.16 -4.00 -16.02
N ALA A 71 -16.50 -5.02 -16.58
CA ALA A 71 -15.26 -4.84 -17.32
C ALA A 71 -15.44 -3.91 -18.52
N ARG A 72 -16.52 -4.09 -19.32
CA ARG A 72 -16.85 -3.21 -20.45
C ARG A 72 -17.14 -1.76 -20.03
N LEU A 73 -17.65 -1.54 -18.82
CA LEU A 73 -17.88 -0.20 -18.28
C LEU A 73 -16.57 0.48 -17.84
N VAL A 74 -15.66 -0.27 -17.21
CA VAL A 74 -14.41 0.26 -16.65
C VAL A 74 -13.29 0.40 -17.68
N GLU A 75 -13.21 -0.52 -18.64
CA GLU A 75 -12.14 -0.57 -19.66
C GLU A 75 -11.91 0.76 -20.43
N PRO A 76 -12.95 1.50 -20.88
CA PRO A 76 -12.74 2.75 -21.59
C PRO A 76 -12.46 3.96 -20.69
N LEU A 77 -12.53 3.81 -19.35
CA LEU A 77 -12.39 4.94 -18.43
C LEU A 77 -10.97 5.50 -18.46
N THR A 78 -10.88 6.82 -18.59
CA THR A 78 -9.64 7.55 -18.37
C THR A 78 -9.44 7.85 -16.89
N TRP A 79 -8.23 8.28 -16.51
CA TRP A 79 -7.96 8.72 -15.14
C TRP A 79 -8.87 9.88 -14.72
N VAL A 80 -9.25 10.77 -15.65
CA VAL A 80 -10.18 11.86 -15.38
C VAL A 80 -11.54 11.31 -14.97
N ASP A 81 -12.04 10.31 -15.70
CA ASP A 81 -13.33 9.67 -15.41
C ASP A 81 -13.29 8.94 -14.06
N VAL A 82 -12.22 8.20 -13.78
CA VAL A 82 -12.03 7.51 -12.50
C VAL A 82 -12.05 8.50 -11.33
N THR A 83 -11.37 9.65 -11.46
CA THR A 83 -11.38 10.69 -10.41
C THR A 83 -12.72 11.38 -10.26
N ALA A 84 -13.50 11.52 -11.34
CA ALA A 84 -14.84 12.07 -11.29
C ALA A 84 -15.81 11.11 -10.59
N ILE A 85 -15.70 9.80 -10.85
CA ILE A 85 -16.54 8.75 -10.28
C ILE A 85 -16.23 8.54 -8.79
N CYS A 86 -14.95 8.37 -8.41
CA CYS A 86 -14.56 8.07 -7.03
C CYS A 86 -14.49 9.32 -6.13
N GLY A 87 -14.65 10.52 -6.71
CA GLY A 87 -14.80 11.76 -5.96
C GLY A 87 -13.53 12.26 -5.24
N PRO A 88 -13.70 13.18 -4.27
CA PRO A 88 -12.59 13.96 -3.71
C PRO A 88 -11.64 13.15 -2.81
N GLU A 89 -12.11 12.05 -2.21
CA GLU A 89 -11.25 11.16 -1.42
C GLU A 89 -10.13 10.57 -2.29
N LEU A 90 -10.47 10.06 -3.48
CA LEU A 90 -9.47 9.58 -4.44
C LEU A 90 -8.53 10.70 -4.87
N GLY A 91 -9.06 11.91 -5.12
CA GLY A 91 -8.23 13.07 -5.50
C GLY A 91 -7.17 13.42 -4.45
N LEU A 92 -7.53 13.34 -3.16
CA LEU A 92 -6.58 13.55 -2.06
C LEU A 92 -5.49 12.47 -2.05
N TRP A 93 -5.87 11.19 -2.12
CA TRP A 93 -4.92 10.08 -2.14
C TRP A 93 -3.99 10.12 -3.35
N ALA A 94 -4.53 10.39 -4.54
CA ALA A 94 -3.73 10.54 -5.76
C ALA A 94 -2.66 11.64 -5.62
N LYS A 95 -3.02 12.78 -5.03
CA LYS A 95 -2.08 13.88 -4.76
C LYS A 95 -1.00 13.47 -3.76
N LEU A 96 -1.38 12.82 -2.66
CA LEU A 96 -0.43 12.36 -1.63
C LEU A 96 0.53 11.30 -2.18
N THR A 97 0.00 10.32 -2.92
CA THR A 97 0.80 9.29 -3.59
C THR A 97 1.75 9.90 -4.63
N GLY A 98 1.28 10.86 -5.43
CA GLY A 98 2.13 11.60 -6.36
C GLY A 98 3.28 12.33 -5.66
N GLN A 99 3.00 12.99 -4.52
CA GLN A 99 4.04 13.63 -3.71
C GLN A 99 5.01 12.62 -3.10
N ALA A 100 4.53 11.48 -2.60
CA ALA A 100 5.38 10.43 -2.05
C ALA A 100 6.29 9.84 -3.14
N HIS A 101 5.76 9.58 -4.34
CA HIS A 101 6.52 9.13 -5.50
C HIS A 101 7.61 10.14 -5.91
N GLN A 102 7.28 11.43 -5.96
CA GLN A 102 8.27 12.47 -6.23
C GLN A 102 9.38 12.53 -5.16
N ARG A 103 9.04 12.29 -3.89
CA ARG A 103 10.05 12.19 -2.83
C ARG A 103 10.93 10.95 -2.99
N LEU A 104 10.39 9.81 -3.42
CA LEU A 104 11.16 8.59 -3.68
C LEU A 104 12.15 8.79 -4.83
N LEU A 105 11.76 9.53 -5.87
CA LEU A 105 12.64 9.87 -7.00
C LEU A 105 13.64 10.99 -6.68
N SER A 106 13.57 11.60 -5.50
CA SER A 106 14.44 12.72 -5.14
C SER A 106 15.74 12.23 -4.52
N ASP A 107 16.86 12.66 -5.11
CA ASP A 107 18.21 12.47 -4.54
C ASP A 107 18.50 13.44 -3.37
N THR A 108 17.53 14.28 -2.99
CA THR A 108 17.72 15.21 -1.87
C THR A 108 17.72 14.47 -0.54
N LEU A 109 18.79 14.68 0.23
CA LEU A 109 18.93 14.18 1.58
C LEU A 109 18.52 15.27 2.59
N PRO A 110 17.88 14.93 3.72
CA PRO A 110 17.66 15.87 4.80
C PRO A 110 18.98 16.47 5.29
N GLU A 111 18.96 17.75 5.68
CA GLU A 111 20.16 18.48 6.13
C GLU A 111 20.81 17.82 7.35
N ARG A 112 19.99 17.23 8.23
CA ARG A 112 20.42 16.53 9.45
C ARG A 112 19.64 15.24 9.58
N LEU A 113 20.38 14.16 9.82
CA LEU A 113 19.84 12.81 9.98
C LEU A 113 20.25 12.23 11.32
N ARG A 114 19.32 11.49 11.93
CA ARG A 114 19.56 10.68 13.11
C ARG A 114 18.99 9.28 12.93
N LEU A 115 19.35 8.36 13.82
CA LEU A 115 18.72 7.04 13.85
C LEU A 115 17.22 7.14 14.13
N GLY A 116 16.46 6.42 13.31
CA GLY A 116 15.04 6.14 13.53
C GLY A 116 14.84 5.01 14.54
N SER A 117 13.59 4.63 14.75
CA SER A 117 13.22 3.51 15.61
C SER A 117 13.14 2.23 14.78
N PHE A 118 13.93 1.22 15.16
CA PHE A 118 13.87 -0.12 14.58
C PHE A 118 14.17 -1.16 15.65
N GLN A 119 13.70 -2.39 15.43
CA GLN A 119 13.92 -3.52 16.33
C GLN A 119 14.85 -4.54 15.68
N ILE A 120 15.82 -5.04 16.43
CA ILE A 120 16.72 -6.09 15.95
C ILE A 120 16.06 -7.44 16.22
N VAL A 121 15.85 -8.22 15.17
CA VAL A 121 15.25 -9.55 15.24
C VAL A 121 16.35 -10.60 15.42
N GLN A 122 17.41 -10.49 14.63
CA GLN A 122 18.51 -11.44 14.66
C GLN A 122 19.82 -10.79 14.23
N ILE A 123 20.91 -11.18 14.88
CA ILE A 123 22.28 -10.81 14.49
C ILE A 123 22.94 -12.06 13.89
N GLN A 124 23.46 -11.95 12.68
CA GLN A 124 24.24 -12.99 12.02
C GLN A 124 25.60 -12.42 11.58
N ALA A 125 26.55 -13.31 11.25
CA ALA A 125 27.88 -12.89 10.81
C ALA A 125 27.84 -12.02 9.54
N ASP A 126 26.92 -12.32 8.62
CA ASP A 126 26.86 -11.69 7.30
C ASP A 126 25.80 -10.58 7.19
N PHE A 127 24.83 -10.51 8.12
CA PHE A 127 23.80 -9.48 8.17
C PHE A 127 23.05 -9.45 9.52
N ASN A 128 22.44 -8.31 9.83
CA ASN A 128 21.47 -8.16 10.89
C ASN A 128 20.06 -8.10 10.29
N LEU A 129 19.10 -8.82 10.88
CA LEU A 129 17.68 -8.71 10.55
C LEU A 129 17.02 -7.70 11.47
N ILE A 130 16.29 -6.75 10.90
CA ILE A 130 15.56 -5.74 11.65
C ILE A 130 14.12 -5.57 11.16
N HIS A 131 13.27 -5.06 12.04
CA HIS A 131 12.00 -4.40 11.71
C HIS A 131 12.17 -2.89 11.80
N SER A 132 11.66 -2.13 10.83
CA SER A 132 11.60 -0.67 10.92
C SER A 132 10.16 -0.16 11.08
N TYR A 133 9.55 0.38 10.03
CA TYR A 133 8.27 1.08 10.08
C TYR A 133 7.05 0.15 10.02
N ILE A 134 7.22 -1.12 9.65
CA ILE A 134 6.16 -2.13 9.64
C ILE A 134 6.70 -3.46 10.14
N ASN A 135 5.98 -4.10 11.07
CA ASN A 135 6.43 -5.34 11.73
C ASN A 135 6.41 -6.57 10.81
N THR A 136 5.83 -6.45 9.61
CA THR A 136 5.78 -7.55 8.64
C THR A 136 6.89 -7.49 7.60
N ASP A 137 7.65 -6.39 7.55
CA ASP A 137 8.77 -6.24 6.62
C ASP A 137 10.10 -6.39 7.38
N LEU A 138 10.91 -7.35 6.93
CA LEU A 138 12.19 -7.69 7.52
C LEU A 138 13.31 -7.21 6.61
N LEU A 139 14.15 -6.32 7.13
CA LEU A 139 15.29 -5.78 6.39
C LEU A 139 16.58 -6.49 6.82
N LYS A 140 17.35 -6.94 5.83
CA LYS A 140 18.72 -7.43 6.03
C LYS A 140 19.69 -6.25 5.91
N ILE A 141 20.39 -5.94 7.00
CA ILE A 141 21.43 -4.92 7.03
C ILE A 141 22.81 -5.58 7.08
N PRO A 142 23.63 -5.43 6.03
CA PRO A 142 25.02 -5.90 6.04
C PRO A 142 25.86 -5.18 7.12
N PRO A 143 26.87 -5.83 7.72
CA PRO A 143 27.72 -5.22 8.74
C PRO A 143 28.32 -3.86 8.35
N PRO A 144 28.81 -3.63 7.11
CA PRO A 144 29.32 -2.31 6.72
C PRO A 144 28.27 -1.20 6.79
N VAL A 145 27.00 -1.52 6.54
CA VAL A 145 25.88 -0.57 6.65
C VAL A 145 25.53 -0.34 8.12
N TRP A 146 25.63 -1.38 8.95
CA TRP A 146 25.42 -1.26 10.40
C TRP A 146 26.46 -0.34 11.06
N GLU A 147 27.72 -0.45 10.64
CA GLU A 147 28.83 0.34 11.19
C GLU A 147 28.73 1.84 10.90
N ILE A 148 27.99 2.24 9.85
CA ILE A 148 27.81 3.66 9.52
C ILE A 148 26.64 4.33 10.26
N LEU A 149 25.72 3.55 10.81
CA LEU A 149 24.54 4.08 11.50
C LEU A 149 24.87 5.06 12.64
N PRO A 150 25.90 4.83 13.48
CA PRO A 150 26.24 5.73 14.57
C PRO A 150 26.77 7.12 14.15
N TYR A 151 27.18 7.32 12.88
CA TYR A 151 27.62 8.65 12.41
C TYR A 151 26.45 9.61 12.21
N PHE A 152 25.24 9.08 12.07
CA PHE A 152 24.01 9.86 11.93
C PHE A 152 23.38 10.07 13.31
N ASP A 153 23.86 11.09 14.00
CA ASP A 153 23.48 11.45 15.38
C ASP A 153 22.79 12.83 15.47
N GLY A 154 22.36 13.39 14.35
CA GLY A 154 21.74 14.73 14.25
C GLY A 154 22.70 15.84 13.82
N ARG A 155 23.99 15.54 13.64
CA ARG A 155 24.93 16.44 12.94
C ARG A 155 24.52 16.62 11.46
N PRO A 156 25.09 17.62 10.75
CA PRO A 156 24.87 17.78 9.32
C PRO A 156 25.18 16.49 8.55
N THR A 157 24.28 16.09 7.65
CA THR A 157 24.37 14.82 6.90
C THR A 157 25.67 14.70 6.11
N LEU A 158 26.14 15.81 5.51
CA LEU A 158 27.41 15.83 4.79
C LEU A 158 28.61 15.57 5.72
N GLU A 159 28.60 16.15 6.93
CA GLU A 159 29.66 15.95 7.92
C GLU A 159 29.69 14.50 8.43
N ALA A 160 28.51 13.88 8.60
CA ALA A 160 28.40 12.45 8.96
C ALA A 160 29.00 11.55 7.87
N ILE A 161 28.69 11.83 6.60
CA ILE A 161 29.23 11.11 5.45
C ILE A 161 30.76 11.25 5.37
N GLU A 162 31.28 12.47 5.53
CA GLU A 162 32.72 12.74 5.54
C GLU A 162 33.44 12.04 6.70
N SER A 163 32.84 12.06 7.89
CA SER A 163 33.38 11.39 9.09
C SER A 163 33.48 9.88 8.91
N ALA A 164 32.49 9.26 8.26
CA ALA A 164 32.52 7.83 7.94
C ALA A 164 33.58 7.52 6.87
N ALA A 165 33.69 8.37 5.84
CA ALA A 165 34.69 8.24 4.78
C ALA A 165 36.13 8.34 5.33
N ALA A 166 36.38 9.24 6.28
CA ALA A 166 37.69 9.39 6.93
C ALA A 166 38.13 8.12 7.70
N LYS A 167 37.19 7.27 8.11
CA LYS A 167 37.45 5.97 8.75
C LYS A 167 37.43 4.79 7.76
N GLY A 168 37.48 5.09 6.46
CA GLY A 168 37.59 4.10 5.40
C GLY A 168 36.25 3.57 4.86
N VAL A 169 35.11 4.07 5.35
CA VAL A 169 33.80 3.62 4.88
C VAL A 169 33.21 4.59 3.86
N ARG A 170 33.19 4.19 2.59
CA ARG A 170 32.59 5.00 1.52
C ARG A 170 31.07 4.84 1.55
N ILE A 171 30.36 5.93 1.86
CA ILE A 171 28.91 5.97 1.85
C ILE A 171 28.43 6.56 0.52
N ASN A 172 27.65 5.79 -0.23
CA ASN A 172 26.96 6.30 -1.41
C ASN A 172 25.71 7.09 -0.97
N PRO A 173 25.47 8.32 -1.46
CA PRO A 173 24.25 9.08 -1.16
C PRO A 173 22.95 8.32 -1.40
N SER A 174 22.90 7.47 -2.43
CA SER A 174 21.72 6.62 -2.72
C SER A 174 21.45 5.61 -1.60
N LEU A 175 22.49 5.07 -0.94
CA LEU A 175 22.32 4.21 0.23
C LEU A 175 21.74 5.00 1.41
N VAL A 176 22.21 6.22 1.66
CA VAL A 176 21.65 7.08 2.72
C VAL A 176 20.18 7.34 2.44
N ARG A 177 19.83 7.61 1.18
CA ARG A 177 18.45 7.78 0.75
C ARG A 177 17.60 6.54 1.04
N THR A 178 18.09 5.36 0.67
CA THR A 178 17.43 4.08 0.99
C THR A 178 17.21 3.91 2.50
N LEU A 179 18.21 4.21 3.33
CA LEU A 179 18.07 4.13 4.79
C LEU A 179 17.01 5.11 5.33
N VAL A 180 16.83 6.26 4.69
CA VAL A 180 15.76 7.22 5.00
C VAL A 180 14.40 6.69 4.59
N ASP A 181 14.28 6.12 3.38
CA ASP A 181 13.01 5.58 2.87
C ASP A 181 12.51 4.41 3.76
N PHE A 182 13.42 3.60 4.30
CA PHE A 182 13.11 2.55 5.27
C PHE A 182 13.02 3.02 6.72
N GLN A 183 13.10 4.34 6.98
CA GLN A 183 13.06 4.95 8.32
C GLN A 183 14.12 4.42 9.30
N ILE A 184 15.20 3.84 8.79
CA ILE A 184 16.38 3.50 9.58
C ILE A 184 17.10 4.79 9.98
N LEU A 185 17.11 5.76 9.07
CA LEU A 185 17.47 7.15 9.35
C LEU A 185 16.23 8.03 9.20
N VAL A 186 16.12 9.06 10.05
CA VAL A 186 15.03 10.03 10.01
C VAL A 186 15.58 11.45 10.14
N PRO A 187 14.87 12.47 9.63
CA PRO A 187 15.20 13.87 9.92
C PRO A 187 15.34 14.10 11.43
N ALA A 188 16.42 14.80 11.81
CA ALA A 188 16.72 15.09 13.22
C ALA A 188 15.78 16.13 13.82
#